data_AF-A0A328N370-F1
#
_entry.id   AF-A0A328N370-F1
#
_cell.length_a   1.000
_cell.length_b   1.000
_cell.length_c   1.000
_cell.angle_alpha   90.00
_cell.angle_beta   90.00
_cell.angle_gamma   90.00
#
_symmetry.space_group_name_H-M   'P 1'
#
loop_
_entity.id
_entity.type
_entity.pdbx_description
1 polymer ?
#
loop_
_entity_poly.entity_id
_entity_poly.type
_entity_poly.pdbx_seq_one_letter_code
_entity_poly.pdbx_strand_id
1 'polypeptide(L)'
;MGLLLVLRAPLPRPKSLRRATRAQRRERHRADADEWTAAQERGLLLDVPVEELLALLNAAGGNRLPILGQLSPWSDGVLVREDLPQLDADVDRLAAAAADDAERELVAALKALLARWRDEPGLTLHWYGD
;
A
#
# COMPACT_ATOMS: atom_id res chain seq x y z
N MET A 1 -13.15 -6.36 -3.12
CA MET A 1 -12.39 -5.13 -3.41
C MET A 1 -11.23 -5.11 -2.43
N GLY A 2 -10.00 -5.13 -2.94
CA GLY A 2 -8.77 -5.09 -2.14
C GLY A 2 -8.10 -3.73 -2.26
N LEU A 3 -7.32 -3.34 -1.25
CA LEU A 3 -6.40 -2.21 -1.33
C LEU A 3 -4.99 -2.78 -1.39
N LEU A 4 -4.31 -2.60 -2.52
CA LEU A 4 -2.96 -3.12 -2.69
C LEU A 4 -1.94 -2.06 -2.27
N LEU A 5 -1.10 -2.37 -1.29
CA LEU A 5 0.02 -1.54 -0.85
C LEU A 5 1.34 -2.11 -1.39
N VAL A 6 2.12 -1.30 -2.12
CA VAL A 6 3.35 -1.74 -2.78
C VAL A 6 4.48 -0.75 -2.56
N LEU A 7 5.60 -1.22 -2.02
CA LEU A 7 6.87 -0.50 -1.98
C LEU A 7 7.62 -0.72 -3.28
N ARG A 8 7.91 0.37 -4.00
CA ARG A 8 8.66 0.32 -5.25
C ARG A 8 9.59 1.51 -5.37
N ALA A 9 10.65 1.36 -6.15
CA ALA A 9 11.46 2.51 -6.52
C ALA A 9 10.56 3.52 -7.29
N PRO A 10 10.72 4.83 -7.07
CA PRO A 10 9.95 5.83 -7.79
C PRO A 10 10.25 5.66 -9.28
N LEU A 11 9.28 5.11 -10.03
CA LEU A 11 9.44 4.95 -11.46
C LEU A 11 9.55 6.34 -12.11
N PRO A 12 10.47 6.53 -13.07
CA PRO A 12 10.36 7.68 -13.95
C PRO A 12 9.00 7.62 -14.64
N ARG A 13 8.16 8.64 -14.44
CA ARG A 13 6.84 8.74 -15.07
C ARG A 13 6.99 8.38 -16.55
N PRO A 14 6.38 7.28 -17.04
CA PRO A 14 6.54 6.95 -18.44
C PRO A 14 5.88 8.06 -19.25
N LYS A 15 6.64 8.62 -20.22
CA LYS A 15 6.10 9.53 -21.24
C LYS A 15 4.81 8.90 -21.77
N SER A 16 3.71 9.62 -21.63
CA SER A 16 2.37 9.12 -21.96
C SER A 16 2.39 8.34 -23.27
N LEU A 17 2.04 7.06 -23.21
CA LEU A 17 1.91 6.21 -24.38
C LEU A 17 0.58 6.52 -25.07
N ARG A 18 0.37 7.77 -25.51
CA ARG A 18 -0.81 8.17 -26.29
C ARG A 18 -0.97 7.36 -27.59
N ARG A 19 0.03 6.54 -27.96
CA ARG A 19 0.04 5.62 -29.11
C ARG A 19 0.63 4.23 -28.80
N ALA A 20 0.42 3.66 -27.61
CA ALA A 20 0.82 2.26 -27.39
C ALA A 20 -0.07 1.29 -28.17
N THR A 21 0.56 0.37 -28.90
CA THR A 21 -0.09 -0.76 -29.58
C THR A 21 -0.65 -1.77 -28.57
N ARG A 22 -1.59 -2.64 -29.00
CA ARG A 22 -2.16 -3.69 -28.13
C ARG A 22 -1.09 -4.64 -27.57
N ALA A 23 -0.03 -4.90 -28.33
CA ALA A 23 1.10 -5.72 -27.89
C ALA A 23 1.87 -5.06 -26.75
N GLN A 24 2.18 -3.76 -26.87
CA GLN A 24 2.86 -2.98 -25.84
C GLN A 24 2.05 -2.87 -24.55
N ARG A 25 0.71 -2.80 -24.64
CA ARG A 25 -0.16 -2.84 -23.45
C ARG A 25 -0.11 -4.20 -22.75
N ARG A 26 -0.15 -5.30 -23.49
CA ARG A 26 -0.05 -6.66 -22.92
C ARG A 26 1.31 -6.92 -22.29
N GLU A 27 2.37 -6.49 -22.95
CA GLU A 27 3.74 -6.61 -22.44
C GLU A 27 3.89 -5.82 -21.14
N ARG A 28 3.30 -4.63 -21.07
CA ARG A 28 3.26 -3.84 -19.83
C ARG A 28 2.46 -4.51 -18.72
N HIS A 29 1.27 -5.03 -19.03
CA HIS A 29 0.48 -5.77 -18.02
C HIS A 29 1.23 -7.00 -17.48
N ARG A 30 2.02 -7.69 -18.32
CA ARG A 30 2.89 -8.77 -17.82
C ARG A 30 4.02 -8.23 -16.96
N ALA A 31 4.70 -7.17 -17.39
CA ALA A 31 5.77 -6.56 -16.62
C ALA A 31 5.28 -6.07 -15.24
N ASP A 32 4.08 -5.49 -15.16
CA ASP A 32 3.46 -5.07 -13.90
C ASP A 32 3.13 -6.30 -13.01
N ALA A 33 2.62 -7.40 -13.58
CA ALA A 33 2.33 -8.63 -12.84
C ALA A 33 3.60 -9.35 -12.33
N ASP A 34 4.67 -9.38 -13.15
CA ASP A 34 5.97 -9.92 -12.75
C ASP A 34 6.59 -9.06 -11.64
N GLU A 35 6.46 -7.73 -11.73
CA GLU A 35 6.90 -6.80 -10.69
C GLU A 35 6.14 -7.03 -9.38
N TRP A 36 4.82 -7.23 -9.42
CA TRP A 36 4.02 -7.54 -8.24
C TRP A 36 4.40 -8.87 -7.60
N THR A 37 4.63 -9.90 -8.42
CA THR A 37 5.08 -11.21 -7.93
C THR A 37 6.44 -11.09 -7.23
N ALA A 38 7.40 -10.39 -7.84
CA ALA A 38 8.70 -10.16 -7.24
C ALA A 38 8.64 -9.29 -5.98
N ALA A 39 7.74 -8.29 -5.94
CA ALA A 39 7.52 -7.46 -4.77
C ALA A 39 6.93 -8.28 -3.62
N GLN A 40 5.99 -9.18 -3.90
CA GLN A 40 5.40 -10.07 -2.92
C GLN A 40 6.45 -11.03 -2.32
N GLU A 41 7.27 -11.67 -3.15
CA GLU A 41 8.36 -12.56 -2.68
C GLU A 41 9.37 -11.83 -1.78
N ARG A 42 9.57 -10.53 -2.00
CA ARG A 42 10.46 -9.68 -1.20
C ARG A 42 9.81 -9.08 0.04
N GLY A 43 8.50 -9.29 0.24
CA GLY A 43 7.72 -8.67 1.31
C GLY A 43 7.53 -7.16 1.13
N LEU A 44 7.55 -6.69 -0.11
CA LEU A 44 7.34 -5.30 -0.51
C LEU A 44 5.90 -5.03 -0.98
N LEU A 45 5.04 -6.04 -0.94
CA LEU A 45 3.64 -5.96 -1.35
C LEU A 45 2.76 -6.53 -0.25
N LEU A 46 1.67 -5.84 0.02
CA LEU A 46 0.63 -6.25 0.96
C LEU A 46 -0.73 -6.04 0.30
N ASP A 47 -1.49 -7.12 0.15
CA ASP A 47 -2.89 -7.07 -0.25
C ASP A 47 -3.75 -6.91 1.01
N VAL A 48 -4.48 -5.81 1.09
CA VAL A 48 -5.28 -5.45 2.27
C VAL A 48 -6.77 -5.66 1.98
N PRO A 49 -7.47 -6.52 2.74
CA PRO A 49 -8.92 -6.63 2.64
C PRO A 49 -9.57 -5.30 3.08
N VAL A 50 -10.30 -4.65 2.17
CA VAL A 50 -10.90 -3.33 2.45
C VAL A 50 -11.90 -3.39 3.60
N GLU A 51 -12.65 -4.50 3.73
CA GLU A 51 -13.65 -4.65 4.79
C GLU A 51 -12.99 -4.68 6.19
N GLU A 52 -11.92 -5.47 6.34
CA GLU A 52 -11.15 -5.55 7.58
C GLU A 52 -10.46 -4.22 7.90
N LEU A 53 -9.86 -3.59 6.89
CA LEU A 53 -9.24 -2.27 7.04
C LEU A 53 -10.27 -1.23 7.48
N LEU A 54 -11.45 -1.17 6.84
CA LEU A 54 -12.49 -0.20 7.21
C LEU A 54 -13.03 -0.44 8.61
N ALA A 55 -13.25 -1.70 9.01
CA ALA A 55 -13.66 -2.03 10.38
C ALA A 55 -12.62 -1.53 11.40
N LEU A 56 -11.35 -1.81 11.16
CA LEU A 56 -10.25 -1.40 12.02
C LEU A 56 -10.05 0.12 12.04
N LEU A 57 -10.16 0.79 10.89
CA LEU A 57 -10.14 2.26 10.80
C LEU A 57 -11.29 2.84 11.62
N ASN A 58 -12.51 2.32 11.51
CA ASN A 58 -13.64 2.80 12.30
C ASN A 58 -13.38 2.63 13.81
N ALA A 59 -12.85 1.49 14.24
CA ALA A 59 -12.49 1.23 15.63
C ALA A 59 -11.40 2.19 16.16
N ALA A 60 -10.41 2.51 15.32
CA ALA A 60 -9.34 3.46 15.64
C ALA A 60 -9.74 4.95 15.49
N GLY A 61 -10.98 5.23 15.07
CA GLY A 61 -11.44 6.59 14.80
C GLY A 61 -10.83 7.18 13.53
N GLY A 62 -10.94 6.46 12.41
CA GLY A 62 -10.25 6.67 11.13
C GLY A 62 -10.27 8.10 10.59
N ASN A 63 -11.34 8.87 10.85
CA ASN A 63 -11.42 10.30 10.52
C ASN A 63 -10.35 11.17 11.22
N ARG A 64 -9.66 10.63 12.23
CA ARG A 64 -8.59 11.28 13.00
C ARG A 64 -7.19 10.78 12.62
N LEU A 65 -7.09 9.85 11.66
CA LEU A 65 -5.83 9.33 11.14
C LEU A 65 -5.41 10.16 9.93
N PRO A 66 -4.31 10.94 10.01
CA PRO A 66 -3.93 11.87 8.96
C PRO A 66 -3.64 11.21 7.61
N ILE A 67 -3.10 9.98 7.58
CA ILE A 67 -2.78 9.28 6.35
C ILE A 67 -3.78 8.16 6.10
N LEU A 68 -3.92 7.23 7.05
CA LEU A 68 -4.76 6.04 6.83
C LEU A 68 -6.25 6.40 6.66
N GLY A 69 -6.71 7.50 7.25
CA GLY A 69 -8.07 8.01 7.04
C GLY A 69 -8.30 8.65 5.67
N GLN A 70 -7.23 8.96 4.93
CA GLN A 70 -7.30 9.51 3.58
C GLN A 70 -7.08 8.46 2.49
N LEU A 71 -6.65 7.25 2.84
CA LEU A 71 -6.53 6.15 1.89
C LEU A 71 -7.92 5.78 1.40
N SER A 72 -8.19 6.08 0.14
CA SER A 72 -9.42 5.70 -0.52
C SER A 72 -9.20 4.39 -1.27
N PRO A 73 -10.00 3.34 -0.99
CA PRO A 73 -9.91 2.05 -1.68
C PRO A 73 -10.34 2.11 -3.15
N TRP A 74 -10.81 3.26 -3.63
CA TRP A 74 -11.23 3.47 -5.02
C TRP A 74 -10.30 4.40 -5.80
N SER A 75 -9.13 4.69 -5.24
CA SER A 75 -8.17 5.62 -5.86
C SER A 75 -6.75 5.13 -5.66
N ASP A 76 -5.91 5.38 -6.64
CA ASP A 76 -4.48 5.14 -6.52
C ASP A 76 -3.78 6.36 -5.90
N GLY A 77 -2.63 6.13 -5.28
CA GLY A 77 -1.74 7.21 -4.91
C GLY A 77 -0.38 6.75 -4.41
N VAL A 78 0.38 7.73 -3.92
CA VAL A 78 1.78 7.58 -3.51
C VAL A 78 2.03 8.33 -2.21
N LEU A 79 2.68 7.66 -1.26
CA LEU A 79 3.28 8.25 -0.09
C LEU A 79 4.81 8.28 -0.25
N VAL A 80 5.37 9.41 0.13
CA VAL A 80 6.81 9.64 0.11
C VAL A 80 7.39 9.37 1.49
N ARG A 81 8.72 9.29 1.59
CA ARG A 81 9.37 8.85 2.83
C ARG A 81 9.10 9.79 4.01
N GLU A 82 8.87 11.07 3.72
CA GLU A 82 8.50 12.08 4.70
C GLU A 82 7.18 11.76 5.42
N ASP A 83 6.31 10.96 4.79
CA ASP A 83 5.03 10.52 5.34
C ASP A 83 5.19 9.31 6.28
N LEU A 84 6.32 8.60 6.23
CA LEU A 84 6.56 7.37 6.99
C LEU A 84 6.35 7.54 8.50
N PRO A 85 6.89 8.56 9.18
CA PRO A 85 6.68 8.71 10.62
C PRO A 85 5.22 8.90 11.00
N GLN A 86 4.45 9.60 10.16
CA GLN A 86 3.03 9.82 10.40
C GLN A 86 2.21 8.55 10.12
N LEU A 87 2.59 7.77 9.11
CA LEU A 87 1.95 6.50 8.80
C LEU A 87 2.23 5.45 9.88
N ASP A 88 3.45 5.41 10.41
CA ASP A 88 3.83 4.54 11.53
C ASP A 88 2.97 4.84 12.78
N ALA A 89 2.76 6.12 13.08
CA ALA A 89 1.88 6.55 14.17
C ALA A 89 0.40 6.16 13.93
N ASP A 90 -0.08 6.22 12.68
CA ASP A 90 -1.43 5.77 12.34
C ASP A 90 -1.58 4.25 12.51
N VAL A 91 -0.58 3.46 12.10
CA VAL A 91 -0.55 2.00 12.29
C VAL A 91 -0.48 1.63 13.77
N ASP A 92 0.23 2.39 14.60
CA ASP A 92 0.23 2.18 16.06
C ASP A 92 -1.13 2.45 16.69
N ARG A 93 -1.90 3.42 16.17
CA ARG A 93 -3.28 3.63 16.60
C ARG A 93 -4.20 2.49 16.18
N LEU A 94 -4.02 1.94 14.98
CA LEU A 94 -4.73 0.72 14.58
C LEU A 94 -4.37 -0.46 15.49
N ALA A 95 -3.09 -0.62 15.83
CA ALA A 95 -2.63 -1.67 16.73
C ALA A 95 -3.31 -1.60 18.11
N ALA A 96 -3.54 -0.38 18.62
CA ALA A 96 -4.24 -0.18 19.88
C ALA A 96 -5.75 -0.47 19.79
N ALA A 97 -6.34 -0.41 18.60
CA ALA A 97 -7.76 -0.65 18.36
C ALA A 97 -8.09 -2.10 17.97
N ALA A 98 -7.10 -2.88 17.52
CA ALA A 98 -7.29 -4.25 17.04
C ALA A 98 -7.85 -5.18 18.14
N ALA A 99 -9.02 -5.73 17.88
CA ALA A 99 -9.82 -6.52 18.81
C ALA A 99 -9.72 -8.03 18.57
N ASP A 100 -9.51 -8.46 17.32
CA ASP A 100 -9.41 -9.88 16.94
C ASP A 100 -8.06 -10.25 16.30
N ASP A 101 -7.87 -11.54 16.03
CA ASP A 101 -6.62 -12.06 15.47
C ASP A 101 -6.39 -11.61 14.02
N ALA A 102 -7.45 -11.47 13.21
CA ALA A 102 -7.33 -11.03 11.82
C ALA A 102 -6.87 -9.56 11.75
N GLU A 103 -7.47 -8.69 12.56
CA GLU A 103 -7.05 -7.29 12.70
C GLU A 103 -5.60 -7.18 13.19
N ARG A 104 -5.19 -8.02 14.14
CA ARG A 104 -3.81 -8.06 14.64
C ARG A 104 -2.82 -8.55 13.59
N GLU A 105 -3.19 -9.54 12.78
CA GLU A 105 -2.39 -10.01 11.66
C GLU A 105 -2.22 -8.93 10.59
N LEU A 106 -3.30 -8.21 10.26
CA LEU A 106 -3.25 -7.07 9.34
C LEU A 106 -2.32 -5.97 9.85
N VAL A 107 -2.44 -5.60 11.14
CA VAL A 107 -1.53 -4.63 11.78
C VAL A 107 -0.08 -5.11 11.73
N ALA A 108 0.16 -6.39 12.01
CA ALA A 108 1.51 -6.95 11.96
C ALA A 108 2.10 -6.90 10.55
N ALA A 109 1.29 -7.20 9.53
CA ALA A 109 1.68 -7.10 8.13
C ALA A 109 1.99 -5.65 7.72
N LEU A 110 1.18 -4.68 8.13
CA LEU A 110 1.44 -3.25 7.94
C LEU A 110 2.77 -2.84 8.59
N LYS A 111 3.00 -3.22 9.86
CA LYS A 111 4.26 -2.94 10.57
C LYS A 111 5.47 -3.56 9.88
N ALA A 112 5.34 -4.78 9.34
CA ALA A 112 6.39 -5.44 8.58
C ALA A 112 6.70 -4.69 7.28
N LEU A 113 5.67 -4.23 6.56
CA LEU A 113 5.84 -3.41 5.36
C LEU A 113 6.54 -2.09 5.68
N LEU A 114 6.13 -1.38 6.75
CA LEU A 114 6.79 -0.14 7.18
C LEU A 114 8.24 -0.36 7.61
N ALA A 115 8.55 -1.48 8.26
CA ALA A 115 9.92 -1.84 8.58
C ALA A 115 10.78 -2.00 7.32
N ARG A 116 10.26 -2.67 6.28
CA ARG A 116 10.94 -2.76 4.97
C ARG A 116 11.14 -1.41 4.33
N TRP A 117 10.15 -0.53 4.41
CA TRP A 117 10.28 0.83 3.89
C TRP A 117 11.35 1.65 4.63
N ARG A 118 11.49 1.45 5.95
CA ARG A 118 12.56 2.08 6.74
C ARG A 118 13.94 1.61 6.29
N ASP A 119 14.08 0.31 6.05
CA ASP A 119 15.35 -0.34 5.68
C ASP A 119 15.77 -0.05 4.23
N GLU A 120 14.82 0.18 3.32
CA GLU A 120 15.06 0.46 1.90
C GLU A 120 14.71 1.93 1.53
N PRO A 121 15.63 2.89 1.76
CA PRO A 121 15.36 4.33 1.65
C PRO A 121 15.03 4.84 0.25
N GLY A 122 15.28 4.03 -0.78
CA GLY A 122 15.02 4.36 -2.19
C GLY A 122 13.60 4.01 -2.66
N LEU A 123 12.75 3.48 -1.78
CA LEU A 123 11.39 3.08 -2.13
C LEU A 123 10.36 4.16 -1.74
N THR A 124 9.25 4.17 -2.46
CA THR A 124 8.02 4.91 -2.15
C THR A 124 6.89 3.92 -1.99
N LEU A 125 5.92 4.23 -1.13
CA LEU A 125 4.74 3.41 -0.93
C LEU A 125 3.64 3.84 -1.90
N HIS A 126 3.20 2.92 -2.74
CA HIS A 126 2.09 3.10 -3.65
C HIS A 126 0.88 2.34 -3.11
N TRP A 127 -0.31 2.92 -3.25
CA TRP A 127 -1.53 2.19 -3.03
C TRP A 127 -2.35 2.15 -4.32
N TYR A 128 -3.00 1.01 -4.56
CA TYR A 128 -3.89 0.79 -5.69
C TYR A 128 -5.25 0.33 -5.18
N GLY A 129 -6.29 1.04 -5.60
CA GLY A 129 -7.67 0.69 -5.31
C GLY A 129 -8.28 -0.20 -6.40
N ASP A 130 -9.25 -1.03 -6.02
CA ASP A 130 -10.03 -1.89 -6.92
C ASP A 130 -11.50 -1.41 -7.03
#